data_AF-A0A7C4WW18-F1
#
_entry.id   AF-A0A7C4WW18-F1
#
_cell.length_a   1.000
_cell.length_b   1.000
_cell.length_c   1.000
_cell.angle_alpha   90.00
_cell.angle_beta   90.00
_cell.angle_gamma   90.00
#
_symmetry.space_group_name_H-M   'P 1'
#
loop_
_entity.id
_entity.type
_entity.pdbx_description
1 polymer ?
#
loop_
_entity_poly.entity_id
_entity_poly.type
_entity_poly.pdbx_seq_one_letter_code
_entity_poly.pdbx_strand_id
1 'polypeptide(L)'
;MVIQTILSTSLEEKHCQNITVYRCRSLINYALTEGTPKSHRDDEADEFVHKIRWNETSVSELNFPTIREALNWVYENIIYCYDEFSYGCLEAWATPEATLTLKTVNGSEGFYGDCEDLAILLASLIKFHTFEFNPEEDEVYVMCGLLELKPGVAVLHAWVIFYDGGEHKWYEIDPTRNCMKTIAYPMNGTLWFNDVGVFGFQPGYYPEYY
;
A
#
# COMPACT_ATOMS: atom_id res chain seq x y z
N MET A 1 -24.00 -13.99 -39.53
CA MET A 1 -22.61 -13.49 -39.51
C MET A 1 -22.53 -12.50 -38.35
N VAL A 2 -22.13 -13.01 -37.18
CA VAL A 2 -21.92 -12.22 -35.96
C VAL A 2 -20.55 -12.65 -35.46
N ILE A 3 -19.55 -11.79 -35.68
CA ILE A 3 -18.26 -11.87 -35.02
C ILE A 3 -18.27 -10.69 -34.06
N GLN A 4 -18.70 -10.93 -32.83
CA GLN A 4 -18.52 -10.00 -31.72
C GLN A 4 -17.59 -10.68 -30.73
N THR A 5 -16.32 -10.29 -30.83
CA THR A 5 -15.43 -9.95 -29.73
C THR A 5 -15.67 -10.68 -28.41
N ILE A 6 -15.20 -11.93 -28.34
CA ILE A 6 -14.91 -12.62 -27.08
C ILE A 6 -13.39 -12.82 -27.03
N LEU A 7 -12.65 -11.71 -26.93
CA LEU A 7 -11.19 -11.70 -26.80
C LEU A 7 -10.81 -10.45 -25.99
N SER A 8 -11.08 -10.45 -24.68
CA SER A 8 -10.34 -9.57 -23.76
C SER A 8 -10.36 -9.99 -22.30
N THR A 9 -11.27 -10.88 -21.85
CA THR A 9 -11.37 -11.23 -20.42
C THR A 9 -10.55 -12.46 -20.00
N SER A 10 -10.03 -13.26 -20.92
CA SER A 10 -9.45 -14.57 -20.56
C SER A 10 -7.95 -14.58 -20.24
N LEU A 11 -7.26 -13.45 -20.35
CA LEU A 11 -5.81 -13.34 -20.09
C LEU A 11 -5.52 -12.77 -18.70
N GLU A 12 -6.33 -11.83 -18.21
CA GLU A 12 -6.17 -11.27 -16.86
C GLU A 12 -6.55 -12.28 -15.75
N GLU A 13 -7.57 -13.10 -15.96
CA GLU A 13 -8.07 -14.01 -14.91
C GLU A 13 -7.25 -15.31 -14.74
N LYS A 14 -6.45 -15.72 -15.73
CA LYS A 14 -5.85 -17.07 -15.74
C LYS A 14 -4.51 -17.20 -15.01
N HIS A 15 -3.93 -16.12 -14.50
CA HIS A 15 -2.69 -16.18 -13.70
C HIS A 15 -2.86 -16.02 -12.19
N CYS A 16 -4.09 -15.80 -11.70
CA CYS A 16 -4.35 -15.55 -10.27
C CYS A 16 -4.95 -16.77 -9.52
N GLN A 17 -4.32 -17.95 -9.57
CA GLN A 17 -4.83 -19.14 -8.85
C GLN A 17 -3.84 -19.85 -7.91
N ASN A 18 -2.81 -19.16 -7.43
CA ASN A 18 -2.07 -19.59 -6.23
C ASN A 18 -1.76 -18.33 -5.41
N ILE A 19 -2.43 -18.17 -4.26
CA ILE A 19 -2.27 -17.07 -3.28
C ILE A 19 -2.11 -15.71 -3.98
N THR A 20 -3.21 -15.03 -4.33
CA THR A 20 -3.14 -13.76 -5.09
C THR A 20 -2.30 -12.73 -4.31
N VAL A 21 -1.07 -12.53 -4.79
CA VAL A 21 0.03 -11.79 -4.15
C VAL A 21 -0.18 -10.26 -4.27
N TYR A 22 -0.91 -9.79 -5.29
CA TYR A 22 -1.26 -8.38 -5.48
C TYR A 22 -2.70 -8.26 -6.01
N ARG A 23 -3.34 -7.10 -5.81
CA ARG A 23 -4.71 -6.82 -6.26
C ARG A 23 -4.66 -5.79 -7.39
N CYS A 24 -5.12 -6.14 -8.59
CA CYS A 24 -5.26 -5.17 -9.68
C CYS A 24 -6.42 -4.19 -9.41
N ARG A 25 -6.47 -3.07 -10.16
CA ARG A 25 -7.48 -2.00 -9.99
C ARG A 25 -8.92 -2.44 -9.74
N SER A 26 -9.42 -3.45 -10.47
CA SER A 26 -10.80 -3.93 -10.31
C SER A 26 -11.05 -4.64 -8.98
N LEU A 27 -10.01 -5.17 -8.35
CA LEU A 27 -10.05 -5.89 -7.08
C LEU A 27 -9.63 -5.04 -5.89
N ILE A 28 -8.86 -3.97 -6.07
CA ILE A 28 -8.47 -3.06 -4.98
C ILE A 28 -9.69 -2.51 -4.26
N ASN A 29 -10.70 -2.05 -4.99
CA ASN A 29 -11.90 -1.54 -4.36
C ASN A 29 -12.70 -2.62 -3.63
N TYR A 30 -12.73 -3.85 -4.14
CA TYR A 30 -13.36 -4.95 -3.42
C TYR A 30 -12.61 -5.20 -2.11
N ALA A 31 -11.28 -5.30 -2.16
CA ALA A 31 -10.41 -5.49 -1.00
C ALA A 31 -10.54 -4.34 0.03
N LEU A 32 -10.73 -3.09 -0.41
CA LEU A 32 -10.93 -1.94 0.46
C LEU A 32 -12.39 -1.78 0.95
N THR A 33 -13.34 -2.56 0.44
CA THR A 33 -14.76 -2.43 0.76
C THR A 33 -15.43 -3.78 1.04
N GLU A 34 -14.66 -4.78 1.50
CA GLU A 34 -15.13 -6.13 1.85
C GLU A 34 -16.10 -6.08 3.03
N GLY A 35 -17.31 -5.52 2.83
CA GLY A 35 -18.15 -5.17 3.96
C GLY A 35 -19.60 -4.87 3.61
N THR A 36 -19.94 -4.01 2.64
CA THR A 36 -21.34 -3.87 2.18
C THR A 36 -21.51 -2.83 1.08
N PRO A 37 -22.44 -3.04 0.11
CA PRO A 37 -22.87 -2.00 -0.83
C PRO A 37 -23.58 -0.79 -0.18
N LYS A 38 -23.69 -0.73 1.16
CA LYS A 38 -24.62 0.17 1.90
C LYS A 38 -24.17 0.64 3.29
N SER A 39 -23.03 0.24 3.86
CA SER A 39 -22.54 0.82 5.10
C SER A 39 -21.02 0.80 5.21
N HIS A 40 -20.42 1.99 5.18
CA HIS A 40 -18.98 2.29 5.36
C HIS A 40 -18.45 1.97 6.78
N ARG A 41 -18.85 0.84 7.37
CA ARG A 41 -18.59 0.51 8.79
C ARG A 41 -17.86 -0.81 9.02
N ASP A 42 -17.51 -1.53 7.97
CA ASP A 42 -16.72 -2.78 8.00
C ASP A 42 -15.68 -2.81 6.86
N ASP A 43 -15.27 -1.63 6.36
CA ASP A 43 -14.22 -1.52 5.35
C ASP A 43 -12.86 -1.64 6.08
N GLU A 44 -12.42 -2.86 6.39
CA GLU A 44 -11.06 -3.14 6.90
C GLU A 44 -10.09 -3.27 5.71
N ALA A 45 -8.83 -2.87 5.86
CA ALA A 45 -7.79 -3.10 4.86
C ALA A 45 -6.69 -4.03 5.39
N ASP A 46 -7.10 -5.00 6.21
CA ASP A 46 -6.24 -6.04 6.78
C ASP A 46 -5.69 -7.01 5.72
N GLU A 47 -6.26 -7.02 4.50
CA GLU A 47 -5.63 -7.67 3.34
C GLU A 47 -4.30 -7.00 2.92
N PHE A 48 -4.16 -5.70 3.20
CA PHE A 48 -2.99 -4.91 2.80
C PHE A 48 -2.08 -4.60 3.99
N VAL A 49 -2.60 -3.99 5.04
CA VAL A 49 -1.81 -3.68 6.24
C VAL A 49 -2.06 -4.77 7.26
N HIS A 50 -1.05 -5.59 7.56
CA HIS A 50 -1.17 -6.69 8.52
C HIS A 50 0.18 -7.15 9.05
N LYS A 51 0.14 -8.01 10.07
CA LYS A 51 1.34 -8.68 10.54
C LYS A 51 1.88 -9.61 9.45
N ILE A 52 3.03 -9.22 8.90
CA ILE A 52 3.74 -9.97 7.84
C ILE A 52 3.87 -11.46 8.18
N ARG A 53 3.41 -12.31 7.25
CA ARG A 53 3.54 -13.77 7.31
C ARG A 53 4.90 -14.18 6.73
N TRP A 54 5.93 -14.13 7.56
CA TRP A 54 7.32 -14.36 7.14
C TRP A 54 7.59 -15.71 6.47
N ASN A 55 6.78 -16.73 6.71
CA ASN A 55 6.88 -18.03 6.03
C ASN A 55 6.43 -17.99 4.55
N GLU A 56 5.76 -16.91 4.14
CA GLU A 56 5.32 -16.67 2.76
C GLU A 56 6.23 -15.68 2.02
N THR A 57 7.27 -15.15 2.67
CA THR A 57 8.21 -14.22 2.04
C THR A 57 9.51 -14.92 1.63
N SER A 58 10.32 -14.22 0.83
CA SER A 58 11.64 -14.71 0.41
C SER A 58 12.79 -14.18 1.28
N VAL A 59 12.45 -13.56 2.42
CA VAL A 59 13.37 -12.97 3.41
C VAL A 59 13.10 -13.55 4.80
N SER A 60 14.13 -13.58 5.65
CA SER A 60 13.92 -13.91 7.06
C SER A 60 13.14 -12.80 7.76
N GLU A 61 12.51 -13.14 8.89
CA GLU A 61 11.83 -12.19 9.76
C GLU A 61 12.71 -10.98 10.12
N LEU A 62 12.14 -9.79 9.96
CA LEU A 62 12.78 -8.51 10.26
C LEU A 62 12.08 -7.85 11.43
N ASN A 63 12.85 -7.27 12.34
CA ASN A 63 12.37 -6.43 13.43
C ASN A 63 13.29 -5.22 13.56
N PHE A 64 12.71 -4.06 13.85
CA PHE A 64 13.42 -2.79 13.88
C PHE A 64 13.31 -2.13 15.25
N PRO A 65 14.43 -1.69 15.86
CA PRO A 65 14.42 -0.86 17.05
C PRO A 65 13.58 0.41 16.92
N THR A 66 13.57 1.03 15.73
CA THR A 66 12.86 2.30 15.48
C THR A 66 12.12 2.32 14.15
N ILE A 67 11.11 3.18 14.04
CA ILE A 67 10.38 3.52 12.82
C ILE A 67 11.35 4.06 11.76
N ARG A 68 12.34 4.86 12.17
CA ARG A 68 13.36 5.39 11.25
C ARG A 68 14.18 4.28 10.61
N GLU A 69 14.56 3.26 11.37
CA GLU A 69 15.31 2.12 10.83
C GLU A 69 14.46 1.28 9.87
N ALA A 70 13.18 1.07 10.17
CA ALA A 70 12.24 0.42 9.24
C ALA A 70 12.11 1.21 7.93
N LEU A 71 11.94 2.54 8.00
CA LEU A 71 11.89 3.42 6.83
C LEU A 71 13.17 3.33 5.98
N ASN A 72 14.33 3.45 6.62
CA ASN A 72 15.62 3.35 5.92
C ASN A 72 15.74 2.01 5.20
N TRP A 73 15.36 0.91 5.86
CA TRP A 73 15.43 -0.41 5.27
C TRP A 73 14.51 -0.54 4.05
N VAL A 74 13.26 -0.08 4.13
CA VAL A 74 12.33 -0.10 2.98
C VAL A 74 12.91 0.69 1.81
N TYR A 75 13.37 1.92 2.06
CA TYR A 75 13.94 2.77 1.01
C TYR A 75 15.20 2.16 0.35
N GLU A 76 16.05 1.49 1.12
CA GLU A 76 17.29 0.91 0.61
C GLU A 76 17.11 -0.45 -0.08
N ASN A 77 16.08 -1.21 0.29
CA ASN A 77 15.92 -2.60 -0.15
C ASN A 77 14.80 -2.80 -1.16
N ILE A 78 13.82 -1.88 -1.26
CA ILE A 78 12.76 -1.94 -2.27
C ILE A 78 13.05 -0.94 -3.39
N ILE A 79 13.26 -1.44 -4.59
CA ILE A 79 13.52 -0.66 -5.79
C ILE A 79 12.18 -0.15 -6.34
N TYR A 80 12.04 1.18 -6.40
CA TYR A 80 10.84 1.79 -6.97
C TYR A 80 10.63 1.37 -8.42
N CYS A 81 9.47 0.80 -8.73
CA CYS A 81 9.13 0.33 -10.07
C CYS A 81 7.62 0.41 -10.30
N TYR A 82 7.20 1.06 -11.39
CA TYR A 82 5.79 1.14 -11.75
C TYR A 82 5.20 -0.23 -12.06
N ASP A 83 3.92 -0.39 -11.74
CA ASP A 83 3.14 -1.62 -11.93
C ASP A 83 3.14 -2.19 -13.33
N GLU A 84 3.24 -1.33 -14.35
CA GLU A 84 3.31 -1.79 -15.74
C GLU A 84 4.55 -2.66 -16.01
N PHE A 85 5.61 -2.49 -15.20
CA PHE A 85 6.84 -3.25 -15.30
C PHE A 85 6.89 -4.41 -14.29
N SER A 86 6.43 -4.21 -13.05
CA SER A 86 6.44 -5.23 -11.99
C SER A 86 5.34 -6.28 -12.18
N TYR A 87 4.11 -5.83 -12.44
CA TYR A 87 2.91 -6.67 -12.47
C TYR A 87 2.26 -6.78 -13.85
N GLY A 88 2.66 -5.92 -14.81
CA GLY A 88 2.15 -5.92 -16.18
C GLY A 88 0.74 -5.33 -16.31
N CYS A 89 0.30 -4.54 -15.33
CA CYS A 89 -0.97 -3.82 -15.34
C CYS A 89 -0.75 -2.35 -14.99
N LEU A 90 -1.75 -1.50 -15.26
CA LEU A 90 -1.63 -0.07 -14.95
C LEU A 90 -1.61 0.24 -13.46
N GLU A 91 -2.14 -0.66 -12.63
CA GLU A 91 -2.31 -0.47 -11.20
C GLU A 91 -2.51 -1.82 -10.50
N ALA A 92 -1.71 -2.07 -9.47
CA ALA A 92 -1.73 -3.23 -8.60
C ALA A 92 -1.20 -2.87 -7.21
N TRP A 93 -1.98 -3.17 -6.18
CA TRP A 93 -1.53 -3.03 -4.80
C TRP A 93 -1.04 -4.36 -4.27
N ALA A 94 0.20 -4.40 -3.83
CA ALA A 94 0.86 -5.59 -3.33
C ALA A 94 0.77 -5.68 -1.81
N THR A 95 0.63 -6.90 -1.30
CA THR A 95 0.73 -7.13 0.16
C THR A 95 2.20 -7.00 0.62
N PRO A 96 2.48 -6.90 1.92
CA PRO A 96 3.86 -6.90 2.40
C PRO A 96 4.65 -8.14 1.95
N GLU A 97 4.02 -9.31 1.93
CA GLU A 97 4.66 -10.55 1.46
C GLU A 97 5.00 -10.51 -0.02
N ALA A 98 4.16 -9.86 -0.82
CA ALA A 98 4.34 -9.67 -2.24
C ALA A 98 5.56 -8.84 -2.58
N THR A 99 5.64 -7.65 -1.98
CA THR A 99 6.77 -6.73 -2.10
C THR A 99 8.07 -7.42 -1.70
N LEU A 100 8.03 -8.29 -0.68
CA LEU A 100 9.16 -9.07 -0.18
C LEU A 100 9.44 -10.39 -0.95
N THR A 101 8.70 -10.65 -2.03
CA THR A 101 8.84 -11.87 -2.85
C THR A 101 9.13 -11.54 -4.31
N LEU A 102 8.68 -10.39 -4.82
CA LEU A 102 8.94 -9.94 -6.18
C LEU A 102 10.43 -9.60 -6.37
N LYS A 103 11.21 -10.61 -6.76
CA LYS A 103 12.69 -10.52 -6.85
C LYS A 103 13.25 -10.14 -8.21
N THR A 104 12.45 -10.21 -9.27
CA THR A 104 12.96 -10.02 -10.63
C THR A 104 11.97 -9.22 -11.45
N VAL A 105 12.41 -8.06 -11.95
CA VAL A 105 11.66 -7.22 -12.90
C VAL A 105 12.56 -6.89 -14.08
N ASN A 106 12.10 -7.14 -15.30
CA ASN A 106 12.86 -6.91 -16.54
C ASN A 106 14.29 -7.52 -16.55
N GLY A 107 14.48 -8.65 -15.87
CA GLY A 107 15.77 -9.35 -15.78
C GLY A 107 16.79 -8.72 -14.80
N SER A 108 16.37 -7.72 -14.02
CA SER A 108 17.15 -7.19 -12.90
C SER A 108 16.69 -7.82 -11.58
N GLU A 109 17.62 -8.07 -10.66
CA GLU A 109 17.36 -8.65 -9.35
C GLU A 109 17.24 -7.58 -8.27
N GLY A 110 16.26 -7.72 -7.39
CA GLY A 110 15.97 -6.82 -6.27
C GLY A 110 14.51 -6.96 -5.82
N PHE A 111 14.12 -6.38 -4.69
CA PHE A 111 12.70 -6.28 -4.37
C PHE A 111 12.09 -5.09 -5.10
N TYR A 112 10.85 -5.19 -5.54
CA TYR A 112 10.20 -4.16 -6.35
C TYR A 112 8.81 -3.81 -5.84
N GLY A 113 8.43 -2.55 -6.00
CA GLY A 113 7.10 -2.00 -5.73
C GLY A 113 7.09 -0.51 -6.01
N ASP A 114 5.92 0.11 -6.06
CA ASP A 114 5.77 1.56 -6.20
C ASP A 114 5.24 2.21 -4.90
N CYS A 115 4.60 3.38 -4.98
CA CYS A 115 4.38 4.20 -3.79
C CYS A 115 3.48 3.52 -2.75
N GLU A 116 2.43 2.83 -3.17
CA GLU A 116 1.53 2.08 -2.30
C GLU A 116 2.18 0.84 -1.73
N ASP A 117 2.93 0.07 -2.52
CA ASP A 117 3.58 -1.16 -2.09
C ASP A 117 4.58 -0.87 -0.98
N LEU A 118 5.36 0.20 -1.15
CA LEU A 118 6.31 0.67 -0.15
C LEU A 118 5.59 1.21 1.09
N ALA A 119 4.48 1.94 0.93
CA ALA A 119 3.73 2.50 2.06
C ALA A 119 3.01 1.41 2.88
N ILE A 120 2.40 0.43 2.21
CA ILE A 120 1.75 -0.74 2.80
C ILE A 120 2.75 -1.59 3.59
N LEU A 121 3.90 -1.90 2.97
CA LEU A 121 4.98 -2.60 3.66
C LEU A 121 5.47 -1.82 4.87
N LEU A 122 5.72 -0.51 4.74
CA LEU A 122 6.22 0.29 5.84
C LEU A 122 5.20 0.42 6.98
N ALA A 123 3.92 0.64 6.69
CA ALA A 123 2.86 0.70 7.71
C ALA A 123 2.78 -0.62 8.50
N SER A 124 2.88 -1.75 7.80
CA SER A 124 2.90 -3.09 8.41
C SER A 124 4.14 -3.29 9.29
N LEU A 125 5.31 -2.84 8.83
CA LEU A 125 6.54 -2.90 9.62
C LEU A 125 6.46 -2.03 10.88
N ILE A 126 5.98 -0.78 10.75
CA ILE A 126 5.80 0.14 11.88
C ILE A 126 4.89 -0.51 12.92
N LYS A 127 3.71 -0.95 12.52
CA LYS A 127 2.68 -1.45 13.43
C LYS A 127 3.08 -2.72 14.17
N PHE A 128 3.75 -3.65 13.47
CA PHE A 128 3.90 -5.02 13.98
C PHE A 128 5.34 -5.46 14.21
N HIS A 129 6.32 -4.72 13.69
CA HIS A 129 7.73 -5.13 13.65
C HIS A 129 8.69 -4.00 14.06
N THR A 130 8.18 -2.95 14.72
CA THR A 130 9.00 -1.98 15.45
C THR A 130 8.78 -2.10 16.96
N PHE A 131 9.73 -1.62 17.75
CA PHE A 131 9.58 -1.51 19.20
C PHE A 131 9.06 -0.15 19.67
N GLU A 132 8.88 0.81 18.76
CA GLU A 132 8.35 2.15 19.07
C GLU A 132 6.82 2.21 19.02
N PHE A 133 6.16 1.33 18.27
CA PHE A 133 4.71 1.34 18.16
C PHE A 133 4.03 0.83 19.43
N ASN A 134 3.24 1.69 20.08
CA ASN A 134 2.38 1.35 21.20
C ASN A 134 0.92 1.20 20.74
N PRO A 135 0.34 -0.03 20.70
CA PRO A 135 -1.01 -0.25 20.20
C PRO A 135 -2.12 0.38 21.06
N GLU A 136 -1.81 0.85 22.27
CA GLU A 136 -2.80 1.51 23.14
C GLU A 136 -2.95 3.01 22.87
N GLU A 137 -1.95 3.63 22.24
CA GLU A 137 -1.84 5.09 22.13
C GLU A 137 -1.57 5.57 20.69
N ASP A 138 -0.92 4.75 19.88
CA ASP A 138 -0.46 5.12 18.55
C ASP A 138 -1.42 4.69 17.44
N GLU A 139 -1.35 5.43 16.34
CA GLU A 139 -2.06 5.08 15.12
C GLU A 139 -1.12 5.15 13.92
N VAL A 140 -1.32 4.25 12.96
CA VAL A 140 -0.59 4.25 11.69
C VAL A 140 -1.54 3.95 10.54
N TYR A 141 -1.39 4.71 9.47
CA TYR A 141 -2.22 4.62 8.28
C TYR A 141 -1.36 4.71 7.03
N VAL A 142 -1.74 3.96 6.00
CA VAL A 142 -1.39 4.31 4.63
C VAL A 142 -2.34 5.42 4.18
N MET A 143 -1.80 6.48 3.61
CA MET A 143 -2.55 7.59 3.05
C MET A 143 -2.22 7.73 1.57
N CYS A 144 -3.26 7.76 0.73
CA CYS A 144 -3.15 8.10 -0.68
C CYS A 144 -3.71 9.50 -0.90
N GLY A 145 -3.05 10.29 -1.72
CA GLY A 145 -3.45 11.67 -1.97
C GLY A 145 -2.69 12.32 -3.11
N LEU A 146 -2.90 13.63 -3.27
CA LEU A 146 -2.22 14.41 -4.29
C LEU A 146 -0.92 15.00 -3.75
N LEU A 147 0.18 14.66 -4.41
CA LEU A 147 1.49 15.24 -4.16
C LEU A 147 1.81 16.28 -5.24
N GLU A 148 1.85 17.56 -4.85
CA GLU A 148 2.25 18.63 -5.75
C GLU A 148 3.76 18.55 -6.04
N LEU A 149 4.12 18.28 -7.30
CA LEU A 149 5.51 18.22 -7.74
C LEU A 149 6.05 19.61 -8.12
N LYS A 150 5.16 20.47 -8.61
CA LYS A 150 5.39 21.88 -8.95
C LYS A 150 4.04 22.60 -9.06
N PRO A 151 4.00 23.94 -9.00
CA PRO A 151 2.75 24.70 -9.09
C PRO A 151 1.82 24.23 -10.21
N GLY A 152 0.65 23.72 -9.82
CA GLY A 152 -0.40 23.25 -10.74
C GLY A 152 -0.17 21.88 -11.37
N VAL A 153 0.82 21.12 -10.90
CA VAL A 153 1.04 19.72 -11.30
C VAL A 153 1.14 18.84 -10.05
N ALA A 154 0.13 18.00 -9.88
CA ALA A 154 0.07 17.01 -8.83
C ALA A 154 -0.02 15.61 -9.44
N VAL A 155 0.54 14.63 -8.73
CA VAL A 155 0.40 13.21 -9.03
C VAL A 155 -0.27 12.52 -7.84
N LEU A 156 -0.96 11.41 -8.08
CA LEU A 156 -1.36 10.53 -6.99
C LEU A 156 -0.09 9.90 -6.40
N HIS A 157 -0.06 9.80 -5.08
CA HIS A 157 1.05 9.23 -4.32
C HIS A 157 0.49 8.56 -3.06
N ALA A 158 1.16 7.53 -2.58
CA ALA A 158 0.88 6.90 -1.30
C ALA A 158 2.07 7.04 -0.34
N TRP A 159 1.76 7.25 0.94
CA TRP A 159 2.75 7.41 2.01
C TRP A 159 2.14 7.00 3.35
N VAL A 160 2.92 7.04 4.43
CA VAL A 160 2.47 6.64 5.77
C VAL A 160 2.24 7.88 6.64
N ILE A 161 1.13 7.88 7.38
CA ILE A 161 0.87 8.79 8.47
C ILE A 161 0.97 8.02 9.79
N PHE A 162 1.78 8.51 10.71
CA PHE A 162 1.94 7.95 12.05
C PHE A 162 1.56 9.00 13.10
N TYR A 163 0.71 8.62 14.04
CA TYR A 163 0.42 9.40 15.24
C TYR A 163 1.10 8.74 16.44
N ASP A 164 2.00 9.48 17.07
CA ASP A 164 2.61 9.12 18.34
C ASP A 164 1.71 9.67 19.46
N GLY A 165 1.00 8.78 20.14
CA GLY A 165 0.07 9.13 21.20
C GLY A 165 0.76 9.61 22.46
N GLY A 166 1.96 9.10 22.75
CA GLY A 166 2.76 9.49 23.91
C GLY A 166 3.33 10.91 23.78
N GLU A 167 3.71 11.31 22.57
CA GLU A 167 4.20 12.66 22.28
C GLU A 167 3.12 13.63 21.77
N HIS A 168 1.93 13.13 21.45
CA HIS A 168 0.84 13.86 20.78
C HIS A 168 1.28 14.53 19.47
N LYS A 169 1.98 13.78 18.60
CA LYS A 169 2.54 14.30 17.34
C LYS A 169 2.15 13.46 16.14
N TRP A 170 1.95 14.15 15.02
CA TRP A 170 1.78 13.53 13.72
C TRP A 170 3.09 13.54 12.94
N TYR A 171 3.35 12.43 12.26
CA TYR A 171 4.47 12.25 11.35
C TYR A 171 3.96 11.88 9.97
N GLU A 172 4.47 12.58 8.96
CA GLU A 172 4.35 12.17 7.56
C GLU A 172 5.63 11.43 7.16
N ILE A 173 5.48 10.22 6.65
CA ILE A 173 6.57 9.30 6.38
C ILE A 173 6.46 8.81 4.92
N ASP A 174 7.39 9.22 4.07
CA ASP A 174 7.43 8.85 2.65
C ASP A 174 8.57 7.86 2.37
N PRO A 175 8.25 6.55 2.21
CA PRO A 175 9.26 5.53 1.94
C PRO A 175 9.92 5.67 0.57
N THR A 176 9.30 6.37 -0.37
CA THR A 176 9.88 6.58 -1.71
C THR A 176 10.99 7.63 -1.72
N ARG A 177 11.06 8.46 -0.67
CA ARG A 177 12.00 9.58 -0.54
C ARG A 177 12.89 9.50 0.71
N ASN A 178 12.76 8.44 1.50
CA ASN A 178 13.34 8.33 2.84
C ASN A 178 13.06 9.57 3.72
N CYS A 179 11.83 10.07 3.67
CA CYS A 179 11.44 11.27 4.40
C CYS A 179 10.59 10.88 5.60
N MET A 180 10.87 11.47 6.76
CA MET A 180 9.93 11.49 7.87
C MET A 180 10.03 12.84 8.55
N LYS A 181 8.89 13.52 8.66
CA LYS A 181 8.78 14.87 9.19
C LYS A 181 7.57 14.96 10.12
N THR A 182 7.69 15.76 11.16
CA THR A 182 6.54 16.13 12.00
C THR A 182 5.64 17.09 11.24
N ILE A 183 4.32 16.88 11.33
CA ILE A 183 3.29 17.74 10.74
C ILE A 183 2.32 18.20 11.84
N ALA A 184 1.62 19.31 11.61
CA ALA A 184 0.63 19.80 12.56
C ALA A 184 -0.65 18.93 12.55
N TYR A 185 -1.06 18.53 11.35
CA TYR A 185 -2.16 17.63 11.08
C TYR A 185 -2.02 17.13 9.64
N PRO A 186 -2.55 15.95 9.34
CA PRO A 186 -2.47 15.40 8.00
C PRO A 186 -3.43 16.11 7.04
N MET A 187 -2.94 16.41 5.84
CA MET A 187 -3.66 17.14 4.80
C MET A 187 -3.50 16.44 3.45
N ASN A 188 -4.37 16.74 2.49
CA ASN A 188 -4.30 16.31 1.08
C ASN A 188 -4.48 14.80 0.83
N GLY A 189 -4.73 14.00 1.87
CA GLY A 189 -5.16 12.62 1.73
C GLY A 189 -6.59 12.52 1.23
N THR A 190 -6.80 11.70 0.21
CA THR A 190 -8.11 11.35 -0.32
C THR A 190 -8.58 10.01 0.24
N LEU A 191 -7.66 9.06 0.44
CA LEU A 191 -7.92 7.75 1.03
C LEU A 191 -6.93 7.48 2.15
N TRP A 192 -7.42 6.83 3.20
CA TRP A 192 -6.70 6.46 4.40
C TRP A 192 -7.07 5.04 4.76
N PHE A 193 -6.10 4.20 5.10
CA PHE A 193 -6.43 2.85 5.53
C PHE A 193 -5.37 2.22 6.43
N ASN A 194 -5.83 1.27 7.25
CA ASN A 194 -5.01 0.33 8.00
C ASN A 194 -5.77 -1.00 8.19
N ASP A 195 -5.24 -1.87 9.03
CA ASP A 195 -5.82 -3.16 9.41
C ASP A 195 -7.16 -3.08 10.16
N VAL A 196 -7.62 -1.88 10.55
CA VAL A 196 -8.85 -1.69 11.35
C VAL A 196 -9.91 -0.93 10.56
N GLY A 197 -9.52 -0.09 9.59
CA GLY A 197 -10.49 0.71 8.87
C GLY A 197 -9.94 1.47 7.69
N VAL A 198 -10.84 1.74 6.75
CA VAL A 198 -10.67 2.59 5.58
C VAL A 198 -11.51 3.85 5.75
N PHE A 199 -10.91 5.01 5.47
CA PHE A 199 -11.56 6.31 5.50
C PHE A 199 -11.30 7.07 4.20
N GLY A 200 -12.34 7.74 3.70
CA GLY A 200 -12.23 8.55 2.49
C GLY A 200 -12.51 7.75 1.23
N PHE A 201 -11.92 8.20 0.13
CA PHE A 201 -12.17 7.73 -1.23
C PHE A 201 -10.97 8.03 -2.11
N GLN A 202 -10.55 7.06 -2.94
CA GLN A 202 -9.54 7.27 -3.97
C GLN A 202 -10.23 7.47 -5.33
N PRO A 203 -10.12 8.66 -5.95
CA PRO A 203 -10.62 8.90 -7.30
C PRO A 203 -10.17 7.85 -8.29
N GLY A 204 -11.12 7.17 -8.95
CA GLY A 204 -10.86 6.13 -9.94
C GLY A 204 -10.88 4.70 -9.42
N TYR A 205 -11.07 4.46 -8.12
CA TYR A 205 -11.11 3.10 -7.55
C TYR A 205 -12.52 2.68 -7.15
N TYR A 206 -13.41 3.60 -6.74
CA TYR A 206 -14.80 3.23 -6.45
C TYR A 206 -15.65 3.29 -7.71
N PRO A 207 -16.71 2.46 -7.84
CA PRO A 207 -17.58 2.50 -8.99
C PRO A 207 -18.18 3.90 -9.10
N GLU A 208 -18.21 4.44 -10.32
CA GLU A 208 -18.90 5.68 -10.63
C GLU A 208 -20.40 5.52 -10.30
N TYR A 209 -20.79 5.73 -9.04
CA TYR A 209 -22.17 5.99 -8.69
C TYR A 209 -22.41 7.49 -8.89
N TYR A 210 -22.56 7.88 -10.16
CA TYR A 210 -23.27 9.08 -10.58
C TYR A 210 -24.58 8.70 -11.26
#